data_AF-A0A914QRJ0-F1
#
_entry.id   AF-A0A914QRJ0-F1
#
_cell.length_a   1.000
_cell.length_b   1.000
_cell.length_c   1.000
_cell.angle_alpha   90.00
_cell.angle_beta   90.00
_cell.angle_gamma   90.00
#
_symmetry.space_group_name_H-M   'P 1'
#
loop_
_entity.id
_entity.type
_entity.pdbx_description
1 polymer ?
#
loop_
_entity_poly.entity_id
_entity_poly.type
_entity_poly.pdbx_seq_one_letter_code
_entity_poly.pdbx_strand_id
1 'polypeptide(L)'
;MPFITEELWQRIPKRPSVKAISIHVSEFPEAQSYPFHDEKLEERINLAIEILKRVRSTRTEHKLLPKTKTDIFIVVADAERDLLKDTTQFIATLASSNNARILSTNETSSIPNGCAEVNISETCNVSIALS
;
A
#
# COMPACT_ATOMS: atom_id res chain seq x y z
N MET A 1 -5.33 -3.40 -27.48
CA MET A 1 -6.82 -3.44 -27.52
C MET A 1 -7.35 -2.11 -28.06
N PRO A 2 -7.27 -1.85 -29.38
CA PRO A 2 -7.45 -0.50 -29.93
C PRO A 2 -8.83 0.12 -29.65
N PHE A 3 -9.90 -0.66 -29.78
CA PHE A 3 -11.27 -0.15 -29.59
C PHE A 3 -11.59 0.17 -28.13
N ILE A 4 -11.21 -0.72 -27.20
CA ILE A 4 -11.48 -0.53 -25.76
C ILE A 4 -10.66 0.63 -25.20
N THR A 5 -9.40 0.77 -25.63
CA THR A 5 -8.55 1.88 -25.17
C THR A 5 -9.05 3.23 -25.69
N GLU A 6 -9.57 3.30 -26.92
CA GLU A 6 -10.19 4.51 -27.46
C GLU A 6 -11.44 4.91 -26.67
N GLU A 7 -12.33 3.96 -26.43
CA GLU A 7 -13.58 4.17 -25.70
C GLU A 7 -13.32 4.74 -24.29
N LEU A 8 -12.39 4.13 -23.54
CA LEU A 8 -11.98 4.60 -22.23
C LEU A 8 -11.32 5.98 -22.29
N TRP A 9 -10.44 6.20 -23.28
CA TRP A 9 -9.72 7.47 -23.42
C TRP A 9 -10.67 8.65 -23.68
N GLN A 10 -11.77 8.43 -24.41
CA GLN A 10 -12.81 9.46 -24.61
C GLN A 10 -13.62 9.76 -23.34
N ARG A 11 -13.78 8.79 -22.43
CA ARG A 11 -14.50 8.96 -21.16
C ARG A 11 -13.69 9.69 -20.09
N ILE A 12 -12.37 9.65 -20.18
CA ILE A 12 -11.49 10.32 -19.21
C ILE A 12 -11.57 11.84 -19.42
N PRO A 13 -11.79 12.64 -18.36
CA PRO A 13 -11.73 14.09 -18.45
C PRO A 13 -10.40 14.56 -19.05
N LYS A 14 -10.47 15.19 -20.23
CA LYS A 14 -9.27 15.63 -20.96
C LYS A 14 -8.65 16.83 -20.26
N ARG A 15 -7.33 16.80 -20.08
CA ARG A 15 -6.57 17.97 -19.63
C ARG A 15 -6.59 19.03 -20.73
N PRO A 16 -6.51 20.34 -20.39
CA PRO A 16 -6.45 21.40 -21.40
C PRO A 16 -5.30 21.26 -22.41
N SER A 17 -4.23 20.56 -22.03
CA SER A 17 -3.08 20.26 -22.89
C SER A 17 -3.36 19.18 -23.95
N VAL A 18 -4.38 18.34 -23.76
CA VAL A 18 -4.70 17.23 -24.68
C VAL A 18 -5.65 17.74 -25.76
N LYS A 19 -5.11 17.93 -26.97
CA LYS A 19 -5.86 18.40 -28.15
C LYS A 19 -6.25 17.30 -29.13
N ALA A 20 -5.69 16.10 -28.97
CA ALA A 20 -5.95 14.98 -29.87
C ALA A 20 -7.44 14.60 -29.86
N ILE A 21 -7.94 14.17 -31.01
CA ILE A 21 -9.34 13.71 -31.15
C ILE A 21 -9.45 12.23 -30.81
N SER A 22 -8.39 11.45 -31.01
CA SER A 22 -8.32 10.01 -30.73
C SER A 22 -6.95 9.65 -30.12
N ILE A 23 -6.90 8.59 -29.31
CA ILE A 23 -5.64 8.09 -28.71
C ILE A 23 -4.67 7.57 -29.78
N HIS A 24 -5.16 7.15 -30.95
CA HIS A 24 -4.34 6.65 -32.04
C HIS A 24 -3.53 7.74 -32.74
N VAL A 25 -3.94 9.01 -32.60
CA VAL A 25 -3.28 10.18 -33.20
C VAL A 25 -2.70 11.11 -32.14
N SER A 26 -2.75 10.72 -30.86
CA SER A 26 -2.10 11.46 -29.78
C SER A 26 -0.59 11.22 -29.80
N GLU A 27 0.17 12.23 -29.41
CA GLU A 27 1.62 12.08 -29.21
C GLU A 27 1.92 10.95 -28.24
N PHE A 28 2.90 10.11 -28.60
CA PHE A 28 3.33 9.02 -27.75
C PHE A 28 4.05 9.58 -26.51
N PRO A 29 3.79 9.08 -25.29
CA PRO A 29 4.43 9.60 -24.10
C PRO A 29 5.92 9.24 -24.10
N GLU A 30 6.77 10.25 -24.16
CA GLU A 30 8.22 10.10 -24.02
C GLU A 30 8.63 10.22 -22.55
N ALA A 31 9.50 9.32 -22.08
CA ALA A 31 9.93 9.27 -20.67
C ALA A 31 10.55 10.60 -20.20
N GLN A 32 11.24 11.32 -21.09
CA GLN A 32 11.86 12.61 -20.83
C GLN A 32 10.82 13.69 -20.47
N SER A 33 9.59 13.58 -20.97
CA SER A 33 8.49 14.49 -20.66
C SER A 33 7.88 14.24 -19.28
N TYR A 34 8.20 13.10 -18.65
CA TYR A 34 7.64 12.65 -17.38
C TYR A 34 8.73 12.13 -16.43
N PRO A 35 9.63 12.98 -15.93
CA PRO A 35 10.71 12.60 -15.01
C PRO A 35 10.17 12.40 -13.58
N PHE A 36 9.19 11.52 -13.42
CA PHE A 36 8.52 11.22 -12.16
C PHE A 36 9.06 9.95 -11.48
N HIS A 37 10.13 9.38 -12.01
CA HIS A 37 10.76 8.21 -11.42
C HIS A 37 11.44 8.59 -10.10
N ASP A 38 11.08 7.89 -9.04
CA ASP A 38 11.59 8.08 -7.68
C ASP A 38 11.72 6.71 -7.02
N GLU A 39 12.95 6.18 -7.01
CA GLU A 39 13.27 4.86 -6.45
C GLU A 39 12.88 4.77 -4.97
N LYS A 40 13.06 5.83 -4.19
CA LYS A 40 12.73 5.82 -2.76
C LYS A 40 11.23 5.76 -2.51
N LEU A 41 10.44 6.44 -3.35
CA LEU A 41 8.99 6.35 -3.31
C LEU A 41 8.51 4.95 -3.73
N GLU A 42 9.11 4.37 -4.77
CA GLU A 42 8.80 3.02 -5.21
C GLU A 42 9.10 1.98 -4.13
N GLU A 43 10.28 2.04 -3.50
CA GLU A 43 10.65 1.18 -2.36
C GLU A 43 9.65 1.30 -1.21
N ARG A 44 9.29 2.53 -0.83
CA ARG A 44 8.29 2.80 0.22
C ARG A 44 6.94 2.16 -0.09
N ILE A 45 6.43 2.34 -1.31
CA ILE A 45 5.14 1.78 -1.71
C ILE A 45 5.20 0.26 -1.79
N ASN A 46 6.29 -0.30 -2.31
CA ASN A 46 6.48 -1.75 -2.40
C ASN A 46 6.47 -2.40 -1.02
N LEU A 47 7.16 -1.81 -0.02
CA LEU A 47 7.12 -2.29 1.36
C LEU A 47 5.69 -2.27 1.93
N ALA A 48 4.95 -1.18 1.74
CA ALA A 48 3.56 -1.09 2.18
C ALA A 48 2.65 -2.14 1.52
N ILE A 49 2.84 -2.41 0.22
CA ILE A 49 2.11 -3.46 -0.52
C ILE A 49 2.49 -4.85 0.02
N GLU A 50 3.75 -5.08 0.35
CA GLU A 50 4.19 -6.36 0.91
C GLU A 50 3.58 -6.62 2.28
N ILE A 51 3.64 -5.63 3.19
CA ILE A 51 2.96 -5.66 4.48
C ILE A 51 1.48 -6.02 4.29
N LEU A 52 0.80 -5.34 3.36
CA LEU A 52 -0.61 -5.57 3.09
C LEU A 52 -0.91 -7.00 2.61
N LYS A 53 -0.08 -7.54 1.72
CA LYS A 53 -0.21 -8.93 1.23
C LYS A 53 -0.07 -9.92 2.39
N ARG A 54 0.94 -9.73 3.25
CA ARG A 54 1.19 -10.57 4.43
C ARG A 54 0.02 -10.52 5.40
N VAL A 55 -0.44 -9.33 5.75
CA VAL A 55 -1.60 -9.14 6.64
C VAL A 55 -2.85 -9.84 6.10
N ARG A 56 -3.15 -9.67 4.81
CA ARG A 56 -4.32 -10.33 4.19
C ARG A 56 -4.18 -11.86 4.14
N SER A 57 -2.96 -12.38 3.92
CA SER A 57 -2.67 -13.82 3.99
C SER A 57 -2.97 -14.35 5.40
N THR A 58 -2.38 -13.74 6.41
CA THR A 58 -2.53 -14.16 7.81
C THR A 58 -3.98 -14.07 8.27
N ARG A 59 -4.73 -13.03 7.88
CA ARG A 59 -6.17 -12.97 8.16
C ARG A 59 -6.93 -14.15 7.56
N THR A 60 -6.55 -14.59 6.37
CA THR A 60 -7.15 -15.76 5.70
C THR A 60 -6.80 -17.05 6.43
N GLU A 61 -5.54 -17.21 6.86
CA GLU A 61 -5.05 -18.36 7.64
C GLU A 61 -5.80 -18.50 8.97
N HIS A 62 -6.05 -17.38 9.65
CA HIS A 62 -6.83 -17.34 10.89
C HIS A 62 -8.35 -17.29 10.69
N LYS A 63 -8.84 -17.46 9.44
CA LYS A 63 -10.27 -17.47 9.08
C LYS A 63 -11.03 -16.22 9.55
N LEU A 64 -10.35 -15.08 9.61
CA LEU A 64 -10.97 -13.80 9.94
C LEU A 64 -11.87 -13.36 8.79
N LEU A 65 -13.10 -12.96 9.12
CA LEU A 65 -14.02 -12.43 8.12
C LEU A 65 -13.45 -11.13 7.53
N PRO A 66 -13.52 -10.90 6.20
CA PRO A 66 -12.99 -9.70 5.57
C PRO A 66 -13.53 -8.38 6.15
N LYS A 67 -14.76 -8.41 6.66
CA LYS A 67 -15.46 -7.28 7.29
C LYS A 67 -15.07 -7.03 8.74
N THR A 68 -14.46 -8.00 9.42
CA THR A 68 -14.00 -7.83 10.81
C THR A 68 -12.79 -6.94 10.81
N LYS A 69 -12.94 -5.75 11.41
CA LYS A 69 -11.83 -4.82 11.56
C LYS A 69 -11.03 -5.18 12.79
N THR A 70 -9.74 -5.44 12.58
CA THR A 70 -8.77 -5.75 13.64
C THR A 70 -7.70 -4.67 13.69
N ASP A 71 -7.10 -4.45 14.85
CA ASP A 71 -5.97 -3.53 14.95
C ASP A 71 -4.68 -4.21 14.48
N ILE A 72 -3.81 -3.43 13.83
CA ILE A 72 -2.53 -3.88 13.29
C ILE A 72 -1.43 -3.07 13.95
N PHE A 73 -0.40 -3.76 14.41
CA PHE A 73 0.81 -3.18 14.97
C PHE A 73 1.97 -3.53 14.06
N ILE A 74 2.67 -2.52 13.55
CA ILE A 74 3.81 -2.66 12.66
C ILE A 74 5.06 -2.30 13.46
N VAL A 75 5.87 -3.29 13.79
CA VAL A 75 7.12 -3.14 14.52
C VAL A 75 8.26 -3.02 13.52
N VAL A 76 8.94 -1.89 13.50
CA VAL A 76 10.04 -1.63 12.57
C VAL A 76 11.23 -0.98 13.27
N ALA A 77 12.41 -1.10 12.65
CA ALA A 77 13.57 -0.31 13.04
C ALA A 77 13.31 1.19 12.85
N ASP A 78 13.91 2.04 13.69
CA ASP A 78 13.68 3.48 13.68
C ASP A 78 13.97 4.13 12.31
N ALA A 79 14.94 3.59 11.56
CA ALA A 79 15.28 4.07 10.22
C ALA A 79 14.14 3.90 9.19
N GLU A 80 13.29 2.88 9.35
CA GLU A 80 12.16 2.58 8.46
C GLU A 80 10.84 3.19 8.97
N ARG A 81 10.82 3.69 10.20
CA ARG A 81 9.63 4.29 10.82
C ARG A 81 9.12 5.49 10.03
N ASP A 82 10.03 6.36 9.60
CA ASP A 82 9.69 7.53 8.80
C ASP A 82 9.19 7.14 7.40
N LEU A 83 9.70 6.04 6.84
CA LEU A 83 9.28 5.53 5.55
C LEU A 83 7.81 5.09 5.58
N LEU A 84 7.36 4.46 6.66
CA LEU A 84 6.01 3.90 6.74
C LEU A 84 4.96 4.86 7.28
N LYS A 85 5.38 5.95 7.94
CA LYS A 85 4.49 6.94 8.56
C LYS A 85 3.42 7.45 7.60
N ASP A 86 3.82 7.85 6.40
CA ASP A 86 2.88 8.38 5.38
C ASP A 86 1.98 7.30 4.77
N THR A 87 2.42 6.04 4.82
CA THR A 87 1.67 4.89 4.27
C THR A 87 0.76 4.22 5.31
N THR A 88 0.83 4.62 6.57
CA THR A 88 0.10 3.95 7.67
C THR A 88 -1.40 3.95 7.45
N GLN A 89 -1.96 5.09 7.02
CA GLN A 89 -3.40 5.21 6.74
C GLN A 89 -3.83 4.35 5.54
N PHE A 90 -2.96 4.26 4.53
CA PHE A 90 -3.18 3.40 3.37
C PHE A 90 -3.21 1.92 3.76
N ILE A 91 -2.26 1.49 4.58
CA ILE A 91 -2.20 0.12 5.12
C ILE A 91 -3.46 -0.17 5.95
N ALA A 92 -3.83 0.71 6.88
CA ALA A 92 -5.03 0.52 7.71
C ALA A 92 -6.30 0.33 6.87
N THR A 93 -6.48 1.19 5.87
CA THR A 93 -7.66 1.18 5.00
C THR A 93 -7.71 -0.09 4.16
N LEU A 94 -6.61 -0.44 3.49
CA LEU A 94 -6.57 -1.57 2.58
C LEU A 94 -6.53 -2.92 3.31
N ALA A 95 -6.01 -2.96 4.53
CA ALA A 95 -6.02 -4.16 5.35
C ALA A 95 -7.38 -4.39 6.06
N SER A 96 -8.36 -3.51 5.87
CA SER A 96 -9.64 -3.47 6.60
C SER A 96 -9.42 -3.44 8.11
N SER A 97 -8.50 -2.60 8.58
CA SER A 97 -8.16 -2.45 10.00
C SER A 97 -8.91 -1.27 10.63
N ASN A 98 -9.10 -1.30 11.96
CA ASN A 98 -9.58 -0.13 12.71
C ASN A 98 -8.45 0.88 12.89
N ASN A 99 -7.27 0.42 13.33
CA ASN A 99 -6.07 1.23 13.45
C ASN A 99 -4.83 0.45 13.02
N ALA A 100 -3.95 1.09 12.25
CA ALA A 100 -2.57 0.65 12.10
C ALA A 100 -1.67 1.55 12.94
N ARG A 101 -0.85 0.97 13.81
CA ARG A 101 0.11 1.70 14.64
C ARG A 101 1.52 1.23 14.31
N ILE A 102 2.42 2.18 14.08
CA ILE A 102 3.84 1.89 13.94
C ILE A 102 4.49 2.01 15.31
N LEU A 103 5.18 0.94 15.70
CA LEU A 103 5.94 0.80 16.95
C LEU A 103 7.42 0.64 16.61
N SER A 104 8.29 1.21 17.44
CA SER A 104 9.70 0.86 17.38
C SER A 104 9.94 -0.52 18.02
N THR A 105 11.07 -1.16 17.71
CA THR A 105 11.49 -2.44 18.32
C THR A 105 11.51 -2.42 19.85
N ASN A 106 11.74 -1.25 20.45
CA ASN A 106 11.74 -1.05 21.90
C ASN A 106 10.32 -0.95 22.53
N GLU A 107 9.28 -0.81 21.70
CA GLU A 107 7.88 -0.59 22.14
C GLU A 107 7.00 -1.85 21.98
N THR A 108 7.61 -3.01 21.71
CA THR A 108 6.91 -4.29 21.49
C THR A 108 6.01 -4.68 22.68
N SER A 109 6.30 -4.21 23.90
CA SER A 109 5.48 -4.42 25.10
C SER A 109 4.10 -3.74 25.06
N SER A 110 3.86 -2.84 24.10
CA SER A 110 2.56 -2.17 23.91
C SER A 110 1.56 -2.98 23.08
N ILE A 111 1.97 -4.13 22.54
CA ILE A 111 1.13 -5.02 21.75
C ILE A 111 0.22 -5.83 22.69
N PRO A 112 -1.11 -5.82 22.50
CA PRO A 112 -2.03 -6.61 23.30
C PRO A 112 -1.78 -8.12 23.16
N ASN A 113 -2.07 -8.87 24.23
CA ASN A 113 -2.04 -10.33 24.19
C ASN A 113 -3.09 -10.87 23.20
N GLY A 114 -2.72 -11.90 22.43
CA GLY A 114 -3.61 -12.49 21.41
C GLY A 114 -3.43 -11.95 20.00
N CYS A 115 -2.23 -11.45 19.66
CA CYS A 115 -1.87 -11.07 18.30
C CYS A 115 -1.18 -12.21 17.54
N ALA A 116 -1.44 -12.32 16.23
CA ALA A 116 -0.65 -13.14 15.32
C ALA A 116 0.53 -12.32 14.79
N GLU A 117 1.75 -12.81 14.97
CA GLU A 117 2.96 -12.16 14.46
C GLU A 117 3.35 -12.70 13.09
N VAL A 118 3.76 -11.78 12.22
CA VAL A 118 4.14 -12.07 10.83
C VAL A 118 5.43 -11.31 10.54
N ASN A 119 6.47 -12.04 10.16
CA ASN A 119 7.73 -11.44 9.74
C ASN A 119 7.63 -11.06 8.25
N ILE A 120 7.96 -9.81 7.91
CA ILE A 120 8.05 -9.35 6.51
C ILE A 120 9.51 -9.29 6.07
N SER A 121 10.38 -8.70 6.89
CA SER A 121 11.83 -8.63 6.68
C SER A 121 12.56 -8.86 8.00
N GLU A 122 13.90 -8.84 7.98
CA GLU A 122 14.72 -8.94 9.21
C GLU A 122 14.49 -7.75 10.17
N THR A 123 13.95 -6.64 9.66
CA THR A 123 13.77 -5.36 10.37
C THR A 123 12.31 -4.97 10.56
N CYS A 124 11.35 -5.70 9.95
CA CYS A 124 9.93 -5.36 9.92
C CYS A 124 9.05 -6.57 10.24
N ASN A 125 8.34 -6.46 11.37
CA ASN A 125 7.39 -7.43 11.87
C ASN A 125 6.01 -6.80 12.02
N VAL A 126 4.96 -7.57 11.77
CA VAL A 126 3.58 -7.10 11.89
C VAL A 126 2.79 -8.04 12.78
N SER A 127 2.13 -7.46 13.79
CA SER A 127 1.28 -8.16 14.73
C SER A 127 -0.18 -7.76 14.49
N ILE A 128 -1.05 -8.75 14.30
CA ILE A 128 -2.47 -8.56 14.01
C ILE A 128 -3.27 -9.02 15.23
N ALA A 129 -4.09 -8.14 15.81
CA ALA A 129 -4.98 -8.53 16.90
C ALA A 129 -6.04 -9.52 16.40
N LEU A 130 -6.15 -10.68 17.04
CA LEU A 130 -7.12 -11.73 16.69
C LEU A 130 -8.43 -11.66 17.51
N SER A 131 -8.55 -10.69 18.42
CA SER A 131 -9.67 -10.52 19.36
C SER A 131 -10.64 -9.42 18.94
#